data_AF-A0A6H9Z0S9-F1
#
_entry.id   AF-A0A6H9Z0S9-F1
#
_cell.length_a   1.000
_cell.length_b   1.000
_cell.length_c   1.000
_cell.angle_alpha   90.00
_cell.angle_beta   90.00
_cell.angle_gamma   90.00
#
_symmetry.space_group_name_H-M   'P 1'
#
loop_
_entity.id
_entity.type
_entity.pdbx_description
1 polymer ?
#
loop_
_entity_poly.entity_id
_entity_poly.type
_entity_poly.pdbx_seq_one_letter_code
_entity_poly.pdbx_strand_id
1 'polypeptide(L)'
;MCQLPPAAADFAARDLDRRLLVDGLADVHGPRVTVVWGPEGVGKTELAVRVAHELRPSFPDGQWYVALNGDGPSAGTEPKPVADVLADLLIAIGVPANALPRSAEARAAVLRARISDRRVLLVLDGARNVQEVRALLPGTPSAAVLITSRSALGELPGARRHSVAALTVDESLAMLNAMLGENRVRAEITAARELADACAGVPQALRAASARLLADPRLSLGDLVRELPPAPGRQRELHYAVAG
;
A
#
# COMPACT_ATOMS: atom_id res chain seq x y z
N MET A 1 15.01 -5.98 15.47
CA MET A 1 13.78 -6.82 15.47
C MET A 1 12.97 -6.50 14.22
N CYS A 2 12.30 -7.46 13.58
CA CYS A 2 11.52 -7.20 12.35
C CYS A 2 10.14 -7.85 12.45
N GLN A 3 9.08 -7.05 12.31
CA GLN A 3 7.68 -7.47 12.32
C GLN A 3 6.98 -6.96 11.07
N LEU A 4 7.51 -7.28 9.89
CA LEU A 4 6.89 -6.96 8.62
C LEU A 4 6.09 -8.18 8.11
N PRO A 5 4.91 -7.98 7.52
CA PRO A 5 4.22 -9.06 6.82
C PRO A 5 5.06 -9.54 5.61
N PRO A 6 4.79 -10.74 5.06
CA PRO A 6 5.48 -11.21 3.88
C PRO A 6 5.23 -10.28 2.69
N ALA A 7 6.28 -10.00 1.90
CA ALA A 7 6.12 -9.30 0.64
C ALA A 7 5.38 -10.20 -0.35
N ALA A 8 4.40 -9.65 -1.07
CA ALA A 8 3.68 -10.40 -2.10
C ALA A 8 4.65 -10.83 -3.22
N ALA A 9 4.56 -12.10 -3.61
CA ALA A 9 5.42 -12.69 -4.62
C ALA A 9 5.15 -12.15 -6.04
N ASP A 10 3.94 -11.67 -6.30
CA ASP A 10 3.45 -11.17 -7.58
C ASP A 10 3.54 -9.64 -7.70
N PHE A 11 4.35 -8.98 -6.86
CA PHE A 11 4.60 -7.55 -6.95
C PHE A 11 5.25 -7.20 -8.29
N ALA A 12 4.52 -6.49 -9.14
CA ALA A 12 4.96 -6.11 -10.48
C ALA A 12 4.66 -4.64 -10.77
N ALA A 13 5.36 -4.09 -11.77
CA ALA A 13 5.05 -2.81 -12.38
C ALA A 13 4.99 -1.59 -11.42
N ARG A 14 5.88 -1.59 -10.41
CA ARG A 14 6.01 -0.52 -9.40
C ARG A 14 7.46 -0.15 -9.09
N ASP A 15 8.38 -0.43 -10.01
CA ASP A 15 9.81 -0.25 -9.78
C ASP A 15 10.26 1.20 -9.61
N LEU A 16 9.59 2.14 -10.30
CA LEU A 16 9.90 3.56 -10.13
C LEU A 16 9.46 4.05 -8.76
N ASP A 17 8.20 3.77 -8.37
CA ASP A 17 7.67 4.13 -7.06
C ASP A 17 8.52 3.56 -5.93
N ARG A 18 8.87 2.27 -6.04
CA ARG A 18 9.72 1.56 -5.08
C ARG A 18 11.08 2.26 -4.92
N ARG A 19 11.78 2.52 -6.03
CA ARG A 19 13.10 3.20 -6.00
C ARG A 19 13.01 4.57 -5.36
N LEU A 20 12.05 5.40 -5.78
CA LEU A 20 11.86 6.75 -5.23
C LEU A 20 11.56 6.74 -3.73
N LEU A 21 10.84 5.73 -3.24
CA LEU A 21 10.55 5.58 -1.81
C LEU A 21 11.78 5.09 -1.02
N VAL A 22 12.52 4.11 -1.55
CA VAL A 22 13.75 3.62 -0.93
C VAL A 22 14.78 4.73 -0.84
N ASP A 23 15.05 5.43 -1.93
CA ASP A 23 16.06 6.51 -1.97
C ASP A 23 15.67 7.64 -1.00
N GLY A 24 14.39 8.04 -1.00
CA GLY A 24 13.90 9.11 -0.13
C GLY A 24 13.93 8.76 1.37
N LEU A 25 13.65 7.50 1.74
CA LEU A 25 13.68 7.07 3.15
C LEU A 25 15.09 6.70 3.62
N ALA A 26 15.98 6.30 2.71
CA ALA A 26 17.39 6.05 3.01
C ALA A 26 18.18 7.33 3.24
N ASP A 27 17.79 8.46 2.63
CA ASP A 27 18.42 9.76 2.84
C ASP A 27 18.28 10.21 4.31
N VAL A 28 19.42 10.33 4.99
CA VAL A 28 19.46 10.70 6.41
C VAL A 28 19.13 12.16 6.69
N HIS A 29 19.21 13.00 5.67
CA HIS A 29 18.88 14.42 5.72
C HIS A 29 17.49 14.74 5.16
N GLY A 30 16.82 13.74 4.58
CA GLY A 30 15.50 13.85 3.97
C GLY A 30 14.33 13.79 4.96
N PRO A 31 13.09 14.04 4.49
CA PRO A 31 11.88 13.90 5.29
C PRO A 31 11.73 12.49 5.86
N ARG A 32 11.64 12.39 7.19
CA ARG A 32 11.49 11.10 7.88
C ARG A 32 10.09 10.54 7.88
N VAL A 33 9.11 11.31 7.41
CA VAL A 33 7.73 10.88 7.28
C VAL A 33 7.39 10.89 5.80
N THR A 34 7.01 9.75 5.26
CA THR A 34 6.53 9.62 3.88
C THR A 34 5.11 9.07 3.88
N VAL A 35 4.20 9.76 3.18
CA VAL A 35 2.82 9.34 2.97
C VAL A 35 2.68 8.83 1.53
N VAL A 36 2.47 7.53 1.39
CA VAL A 36 2.09 6.85 0.15
C VAL A 36 0.56 6.88 0.05
N TRP A 37 0.02 7.57 -0.94
CA TRP A 37 -1.41 7.78 -1.04
C TRP A 37 -1.96 7.51 -2.44
N GLY A 38 -3.25 7.21 -2.53
CA GLY A 38 -3.91 6.88 -3.77
C GLY A 38 -5.18 6.05 -3.58
N PRO A 39 -5.91 5.75 -4.67
CA PRO A 39 -7.18 5.03 -4.62
C PRO A 39 -7.09 3.65 -3.96
N GLU A 40 -8.24 3.08 -3.60
CA GLU A 40 -8.31 1.71 -3.10
C GLU A 40 -7.80 0.69 -4.14
N GLY A 41 -7.19 -0.40 -3.68
CA GLY A 41 -6.73 -1.48 -4.56
C GLY A 41 -5.46 -1.20 -5.39
N VAL A 42 -4.91 0.03 -5.38
CA VAL A 42 -3.72 0.41 -6.20
C VAL A 42 -2.38 -0.21 -5.75
N GLY A 43 -2.37 -0.94 -4.63
CA GLY A 43 -1.20 -1.67 -4.13
C GLY A 43 -0.32 -0.91 -3.13
N LYS A 44 -0.82 0.12 -2.45
CA LYS A 44 -0.04 0.92 -1.48
C LYS A 44 0.57 0.10 -0.34
N THR A 45 -0.23 -0.77 0.29
CA THR A 45 0.22 -1.65 1.38
C THR A 45 1.36 -2.54 0.91
N GLU A 46 1.20 -3.16 -0.25
CA GLU A 46 2.19 -4.06 -0.83
C GLU A 46 3.49 -3.34 -1.19
N LEU A 47 3.38 -2.14 -1.79
CA LEU A 47 4.51 -1.27 -2.05
C LEU A 47 5.23 -0.88 -0.76
N ALA A 48 4.49 -0.50 0.28
CA ALA A 48 5.07 -0.09 1.56
C ALA A 48 5.82 -1.25 2.24
N VAL A 49 5.23 -2.45 2.24
CA VAL A 49 5.86 -3.67 2.77
C VAL A 49 7.12 -4.02 1.98
N ARG A 50 7.08 -3.97 0.64
CA ARG A 50 8.24 -4.23 -0.22
C ARG A 50 9.38 -3.24 0.07
N VAL A 51 9.07 -1.95 0.09
CA VAL A 51 10.04 -0.88 0.41
C VAL A 51 10.61 -1.07 1.82
N ALA A 52 9.78 -1.43 2.79
CA ALA A 52 10.24 -1.68 4.15
C ALA A 52 11.24 -2.86 4.21
N HIS A 53 10.96 -3.97 3.52
CA HIS A 53 11.90 -5.10 3.45
C HIS A 53 13.25 -4.70 2.85
N GLU A 54 13.25 -3.88 1.80
CA GLU A 54 14.49 -3.40 1.15
C GLU A 54 15.28 -2.42 2.01
N LEU A 55 14.59 -1.60 2.80
CA LEU A 55 15.21 -0.64 3.72
C LEU A 55 15.74 -1.27 5.01
N ARG A 56 15.58 -2.58 5.21
CA ARG A 56 16.03 -3.27 6.42
C ARG A 56 17.49 -3.00 6.80
N PRO A 57 18.47 -2.95 5.88
CA PRO A 57 19.85 -2.60 6.23
C PRO A 57 20.02 -1.18 6.79
N SER A 58 19.15 -0.24 6.40
CA SER A 58 19.18 1.16 6.84
C SER A 58 18.57 1.36 8.24
N PHE A 59 17.73 0.43 8.70
CA PHE A 59 17.03 0.47 9.99
C PHE A 59 17.35 -0.75 10.87
N PRO A 60 18.60 -0.91 11.31
CA PRO A 60 19.04 -2.12 12.02
C PRO A 60 18.40 -2.29 13.40
N ASP A 61 17.94 -1.21 14.04
CA ASP A 61 17.37 -1.28 15.39
C ASP A 61 15.95 -1.83 15.37
N GLY A 62 15.24 -1.71 14.25
CA GLY A 62 14.05 -2.50 13.99
C GLY A 62 13.04 -1.91 13.02
N GLN A 63 12.09 -2.75 12.63
CA GLN A 63 11.00 -2.40 11.74
C GLN A 63 9.69 -2.99 12.28
N TRP A 64 8.67 -2.13 12.40
CA TRP A 64 7.36 -2.53 12.91
C TRP A 64 6.26 -2.13 11.93
N TYR A 65 5.39 -3.09 11.63
CA TYR A 65 4.18 -2.88 10.86
C TYR A 65 2.99 -2.67 11.79
N VAL A 66 2.19 -1.66 11.51
CA VAL A 66 1.00 -1.29 12.27
C VAL A 66 -0.16 -1.11 11.29
N ALA A 67 -1.11 -2.05 11.32
CA ALA A 67 -2.38 -1.90 10.61
C ALA A 67 -3.29 -0.95 11.41
N LEU A 68 -3.61 0.21 10.84
CA LEU A 68 -4.50 1.21 11.47
C LEU A 68 -5.98 0.91 11.21
N ASN A 69 -6.27 0.20 10.12
CA ASN A 69 -7.56 -0.42 9.86
C ASN A 69 -7.39 -1.93 9.99
N GLY A 70 -8.38 -2.63 10.56
CA GLY A 70 -8.35 -4.08 10.59
C GLY A 70 -8.26 -4.64 9.17
N ASP A 71 -7.29 -5.53 8.92
CA ASP A 71 -7.17 -6.25 7.67
C ASP A 71 -8.39 -7.19 7.50
N GLY A 72 -9.35 -6.83 6.65
CA GLY A 72 -10.43 -7.75 6.30
C GLY A 72 -11.56 -7.16 5.44
N PRO A 73 -12.39 -8.02 4.81
CA PRO A 73 -13.55 -7.62 3.98
C PRO A 73 -14.63 -6.84 4.74
N SER A 74 -14.48 -6.66 6.04
CA SER A 74 -15.37 -5.89 6.90
C SER A 74 -14.88 -4.44 6.98
N ALA A 75 -15.10 -3.68 5.91
CA ALA A 75 -15.01 -2.21 5.88
C ALA A 75 -15.99 -1.49 6.84
N GLY A 76 -16.49 -2.18 7.87
CA GLY A 76 -17.40 -1.69 8.91
C GLY A 76 -16.92 -1.97 10.34
N THR A 77 -15.70 -2.48 10.54
CA THR A 77 -15.12 -2.54 11.90
C THR A 77 -14.65 -1.15 12.28
N GLU A 78 -15.04 -0.66 13.46
CA GLU A 78 -14.54 0.63 13.94
C GLU A 78 -13.00 0.63 13.94
N PRO A 79 -12.38 1.75 13.54
CA PRO A 79 -10.94 1.93 13.63
C PRO A 79 -10.44 1.61 15.04
N LYS A 80 -9.28 0.97 15.13
CA LYS A 80 -8.68 0.72 16.44
C LYS A 80 -8.37 2.05 17.11
N PRO A 81 -8.77 2.29 18.37
CA PRO A 81 -8.42 3.50 19.09
C PRO A 81 -6.91 3.72 19.09
N VAL A 82 -6.46 4.96 18.88
CA VAL A 82 -5.02 5.31 18.83
C VAL A 82 -4.29 4.86 20.09
N ALA A 83 -4.96 4.91 21.24
CA ALA A 83 -4.41 4.42 22.51
C ALA A 83 -4.03 2.93 22.43
N ASP A 84 -4.85 2.09 21.80
CA ASP A 84 -4.63 0.65 21.71
C ASP A 84 -3.59 0.33 20.65
N VAL A 85 -3.56 1.07 19.54
CA VAL A 85 -2.48 0.98 18.55
C VAL A 85 -1.12 1.29 19.19
N LEU A 86 -1.06 2.35 20.00
CA LEU A 86 0.14 2.70 20.76
C LEU A 86 0.52 1.61 21.77
N ALA A 87 -0.45 1.00 22.45
CA ALA A 87 -0.18 -0.08 23.41
C ALA A 87 0.45 -1.28 22.72
N ASP A 88 -0.15 -1.75 21.62
CA ASP A 88 0.38 -2.87 20.83
C ASP A 88 1.80 -2.59 20.34
N LEU A 89 2.04 -1.39 19.79
CA LEU A 89 3.36 -0.99 19.31
C LEU A 89 4.39 -0.93 20.44
N LEU A 90 4.03 -0.38 21.60
CA LEU A 90 4.92 -0.34 22.76
C LEU A 90 5.27 -1.74 23.26
N ILE A 91 4.29 -2.67 23.29
CA ILE A 91 4.52 -4.07 23.62
C ILE A 91 5.47 -4.70 22.59
N ALA A 92 5.26 -4.44 21.31
CA ALA A 92 6.11 -4.94 20.22
C ALA A 92 7.55 -4.39 20.27
N ILE A 93 7.77 -3.20 20.85
CA ILE A 93 9.10 -2.60 21.10
C ILE A 93 9.67 -3.04 22.47
N GLY A 94 9.01 -3.97 23.15
CA GLY A 94 9.48 -4.60 24.38
C GLY A 94 9.18 -3.82 25.67
N VAL A 95 8.12 -2.99 25.67
CA VAL A 95 7.59 -2.40 26.90
C VAL A 95 6.62 -3.40 27.55
N PRO A 96 6.83 -3.79 28.82
CA PRO A 96 5.90 -4.69 29.52
C PRO A 96 4.49 -4.12 29.59
N ALA A 97 3.47 -4.96 29.37
CA ALA A 97 2.07 -4.52 29.35
C ALA A 97 1.63 -3.84 30.67
N ASN A 98 2.16 -4.30 31.80
CA ASN A 98 1.89 -3.72 33.13
C ASN A 98 2.57 -2.36 33.36
N ALA A 99 3.54 -1.97 32.52
CA ALA A 99 4.23 -0.69 32.58
C ALA A 99 3.61 0.36 31.63
N LEU A 100 2.57 0.00 30.87
CA LEU A 100 1.94 0.91 29.92
C LEU A 100 1.13 1.99 30.66
N PRO A 101 1.35 3.29 30.33
CA PRO A 101 0.48 4.36 30.81
C PRO A 101 -0.98 4.17 30.37
N ARG A 102 -1.91 4.82 31.08
CA ARG A 102 -3.35 4.75 30.76
C ARG A 102 -3.75 5.63 29.57
N SER A 103 -3.15 6.81 29.42
CA SER A 103 -3.52 7.76 28.37
C SER A 103 -2.71 7.56 27.08
N ALA A 104 -3.32 7.91 25.95
CA ALA A 104 -2.66 7.86 24.64
C ALA A 104 -1.46 8.82 24.58
N GLU A 105 -1.57 10.01 25.17
CA GLU A 105 -0.53 11.02 25.19
C GLU A 105 0.72 10.53 25.93
N ALA A 106 0.53 9.87 27.08
CA ALA A 106 1.63 9.31 27.84
C ALA A 106 2.27 8.12 27.11
N ARG A 107 1.48 7.25 26.45
CA ARG A 107 2.00 6.18 25.59
C ARG A 107 2.81 6.74 24.41
N ALA A 108 2.34 7.81 23.77
CA ALA A 108 3.07 8.48 22.69
C ALA A 108 4.40 9.09 23.17
N ALA A 109 4.43 9.65 24.39
CA ALA A 109 5.67 10.14 25.00
C ALA A 109 6.67 9.00 25.24
N VAL A 110 6.20 7.85 25.77
CA VAL A 110 7.04 6.65 25.94
C VAL A 110 7.55 6.15 24.60
N LEU A 111 6.70 6.09 23.56
CA LEU A 111 7.11 5.68 22.23
C LEU A 111 8.26 6.55 21.72
N ARG A 112 8.09 7.88 21.75
CA ARG A 112 9.12 8.83 21.32
C ARG A 112 10.44 8.66 22.09
N ALA A 113 10.36 8.47 23.41
CA ALA A 113 11.56 8.23 24.23
C ALA A 113 12.24 6.89 23.91
N ARG A 114 11.49 5.87 23.50
CA ARG A 114 12.05 4.54 23.16
C ARG A 114 12.72 4.51 21.80
N ILE A 115 12.30 5.37 20.86
CA ILE A 115 12.81 5.41 19.50
C ILE A 115 13.74 6.60 19.20
N SER A 116 13.95 7.51 20.16
CA SER A 116 14.69 8.77 19.97
C SER A 116 16.08 8.61 19.37
N ASP A 117 16.82 7.59 19.78
CA ASP A 117 18.22 7.37 19.40
C ASP A 117 18.41 6.07 18.61
N ARG A 118 17.32 5.56 18.01
CA ARG A 118 17.32 4.29 17.29
C ARG A 118 16.95 4.51 15.82
N ARG A 119 17.66 3.81 14.95
CA ARG A 119 17.37 3.74 13.52
C ARG A 119 16.28 2.70 13.29
N VAL A 120 15.04 3.16 13.35
CA VAL A 120 13.85 2.33 13.22
C VAL A 120 12.95 2.79 12.08
N LEU A 121 12.19 1.85 11.51
CA LEU A 121 11.13 2.14 10.55
C LEU A 121 9.77 1.72 11.11
N LEU A 122 8.83 2.66 11.15
CA LEU A 122 7.42 2.38 11.41
C LEU A 122 6.64 2.39 10.09
N VAL A 123 5.95 1.29 9.79
CA VAL A 123 5.02 1.21 8.65
C VAL A 123 3.60 1.33 9.21
N LEU A 124 2.92 2.42 8.91
CA LEU A 124 1.56 2.71 9.36
C LEU A 124 0.60 2.50 8.18
N ASP A 125 -0.06 1.35 8.14
CA ASP A 125 -0.88 0.95 7.00
C ASP A 125 -2.35 1.36 7.19
N GLY A 126 -2.90 2.06 6.20
CA GLY A 126 -4.33 2.37 6.14
C GLY A 126 -4.76 3.63 6.90
N ALA A 127 -3.88 4.61 7.12
CA ALA A 127 -4.27 5.85 7.80
C ALA A 127 -5.44 6.55 7.07
N ARG A 128 -6.47 6.95 7.81
CA ARG A 128 -7.65 7.64 7.26
C ARG A 128 -7.56 9.14 7.45
N ASN A 129 -6.93 9.58 8.53
CA ASN A 129 -6.74 10.99 8.86
C ASN A 129 -5.43 11.22 9.64
N VAL A 130 -5.07 12.48 9.84
CA VAL A 130 -3.83 12.86 10.52
C VAL A 130 -3.85 12.51 12.01
N GLN A 131 -5.01 12.48 12.65
CA GLN A 131 -5.12 12.21 14.10
C GLN A 131 -4.71 10.78 14.46
N GLU A 132 -4.93 9.82 13.56
CA GLU A 132 -4.52 8.42 13.75
C GLU A 132 -3.01 8.23 13.78
N VAL A 133 -2.28 9.05 13.01
CA VAL A 133 -0.83 8.88 12.84
C VAL A 133 -0.01 9.84 13.70
N ARG A 134 -0.55 11.02 14.04
CA ARG A 134 0.20 12.10 14.72
C ARG A 134 0.82 11.63 16.04
N ALA A 135 0.13 10.82 16.82
CA ALA A 135 0.64 10.30 18.09
C ALA A 135 1.74 9.22 17.92
N LEU A 136 1.85 8.62 16.73
CA LEU A 136 2.82 7.58 16.39
C LEU A 136 4.11 8.15 15.77
N LEU A 137 4.14 9.46 15.48
CA LEU A 137 5.30 10.08 14.84
C LEU A 137 6.47 10.25 15.82
N PRO A 138 7.71 9.98 15.37
CA PRO A 138 8.90 10.24 16.15
C PRO A 138 9.10 11.74 16.37
N GLY A 139 9.81 12.07 17.46
CA GLY A 139 10.25 13.43 17.74
C GLY A 139 11.65 13.76 17.20
N THR A 140 12.34 12.78 16.60
CA THR A 140 13.74 12.86 16.18
C THR A 140 13.94 12.38 14.75
N PRO A 141 15.02 12.83 14.06
CA PRO A 141 15.28 12.45 12.68
C PRO A 141 15.93 11.06 12.51
N SER A 142 16.11 10.29 13.58
CA SER A 142 16.74 8.95 13.56
C SER A 142 15.74 7.84 13.18
N ALA A 143 14.46 8.04 13.47
CA ALA A 143 13.37 7.13 13.15
C ALA A 143 12.62 7.62 11.89
N ALA A 144 12.25 6.69 11.02
CA ALA A 144 11.45 6.97 9.83
C ALA A 144 10.05 6.35 9.94
N VAL A 145 9.09 6.95 9.24
CA VAL A 145 7.69 6.53 9.18
C VAL A 145 7.24 6.48 7.73
N LEU A 146 6.72 5.32 7.32
CA LEU A 146 6.09 5.11 6.03
C LEU A 146 4.59 4.87 6.26
N ILE A 147 3.76 5.79 5.77
CA ILE A 147 2.32 5.80 5.99
C ILE A 147 1.64 5.44 4.67
N THR A 148 0.67 4.52 4.67
CA THR A 148 -0.24 4.36 3.53
C THR A 148 -1.59 5.00 3.84
N SER A 149 -2.21 5.64 2.84
CA SER A 149 -3.51 6.28 3.02
C SER A 149 -4.30 6.36 1.71
N ARG A 150 -5.63 6.51 1.81
CA ARG A 150 -6.47 6.87 0.65
C ARG A 150 -6.36 8.35 0.29
N SER A 151 -5.90 9.22 1.21
CA SER A 151 -5.74 10.66 1.00
C SER A 151 -4.30 11.10 1.22
N ALA A 152 -3.94 12.29 0.74
CA ALA A 152 -2.58 12.81 0.84
C ALA A 152 -2.18 13.27 2.26
N LEU A 153 -3.10 13.23 3.24
CA LEU A 153 -2.89 13.73 4.60
C LEU A 153 -2.25 15.15 4.61
N GLY A 154 -2.86 16.09 3.90
CA GLY A 154 -2.29 17.42 3.62
C GLY A 154 -1.91 18.23 4.88
N GLU A 155 -2.60 18.01 5.98
CA GLU A 155 -2.36 18.69 7.26
C GLU A 155 -1.16 18.15 8.04
N LEU A 156 -0.51 17.07 7.56
CA LEU A 156 0.66 16.51 8.22
C LEU A 156 1.93 17.29 7.84
N PRO A 157 2.56 18.02 8.78
CA PRO A 157 3.68 18.90 8.47
C PRO A 157 4.95 18.10 8.15
N GLY A 158 5.75 18.61 7.22
CA GLY A 158 7.07 18.04 6.87
C GLY A 158 7.04 16.67 6.20
N ALA A 159 5.86 16.09 5.95
CA ALA A 159 5.74 14.79 5.30
C ALA A 159 5.96 14.87 3.78
N ARG A 160 6.82 13.99 3.25
CA ARG A 160 6.92 13.73 1.82
C ARG A 160 5.65 13.01 1.36
N ARG A 161 5.07 13.43 0.24
CA ARG A 161 3.87 12.82 -0.33
C ARG A 161 4.22 12.12 -1.63
N HIS A 162 3.89 10.84 -1.70
CA HIS A 162 4.11 9.99 -2.87
C HIS A 162 2.76 9.47 -3.35
N SER A 163 2.29 9.97 -4.49
CA SER A 163 1.05 9.50 -5.09
C SER A 163 1.31 8.19 -5.84
N VAL A 164 0.42 7.21 -5.66
CA VAL A 164 0.42 5.96 -6.41
C VAL A 164 -0.87 5.90 -7.22
N ALA A 165 -0.72 5.92 -8.54
CA ALA A 165 -1.83 5.85 -9.48
C ALA A 165 -2.23 4.40 -9.77
N ALA A 166 -3.34 4.21 -10.48
CA ALA A 166 -3.60 2.95 -11.16
C ALA A 166 -2.46 2.61 -12.14
N LEU A 167 -2.30 1.33 -12.46
CA LEU A 167 -1.35 0.89 -13.46
C LEU A 167 -1.74 1.43 -14.84
N THR A 168 -0.75 1.74 -15.64
CA THR A 168 -0.94 1.91 -17.09
C THR A 168 -1.37 0.59 -17.73
N VAL A 169 -1.80 0.63 -18.99
CA VAL A 169 -2.13 -0.59 -19.75
C VAL A 169 -0.91 -1.51 -19.85
N ASP A 170 0.27 -0.98 -20.16
CA ASP A 170 1.49 -1.77 -20.30
C ASP A 170 1.92 -2.40 -18.96
N GLU A 171 1.81 -1.65 -17.87
CA GLU A 171 2.04 -2.15 -16.51
C GLU A 171 1.04 -3.23 -16.11
N SER A 172 -0.23 -3.08 -16.50
CA SER A 172 -1.28 -4.07 -16.27
C SER A 172 -1.01 -5.35 -17.05
N LEU A 173 -0.57 -5.25 -18.31
CA LEU A 173 -0.17 -6.40 -19.12
C LEU A 173 1.06 -7.10 -18.54
N ALA A 174 2.04 -6.35 -18.03
CA ALA A 174 3.20 -6.91 -17.34
C ALA A 174 2.79 -7.70 -16.09
N MET A 175 1.83 -7.19 -15.32
CA MET A 175 1.26 -7.90 -14.17
C MET A 175 0.50 -9.17 -14.60
N LEU A 176 -0.34 -9.09 -15.64
CA LEU A 176 -1.04 -10.25 -16.19
C LEU A 176 -0.04 -11.32 -16.70
N ASN A 177 1.04 -10.91 -17.35
CA ASN A 177 2.11 -11.81 -17.78
C ASN A 177 2.75 -12.54 -16.60
N ALA A 178 3.03 -11.83 -15.50
CA ALA A 178 3.61 -12.42 -14.30
C ALA A 178 2.67 -13.44 -13.63
N MET A 179 1.35 -13.21 -13.68
CA MET A 179 0.36 -14.08 -13.04
C MET A 179 -0.10 -15.26 -13.91
N LEU A 180 -0.30 -15.03 -15.21
CA LEU A 180 -0.92 -16.00 -16.14
C LEU A 180 0.08 -16.63 -17.10
N GLY A 181 1.29 -16.09 -17.18
CA GLY A 181 2.32 -16.46 -18.14
C GLY A 181 2.19 -15.72 -19.47
N GLU A 182 3.35 -15.31 -20.03
CA GLU A 182 3.44 -14.50 -21.24
C GLU A 182 2.78 -15.15 -22.46
N ASN A 183 2.86 -16.47 -22.60
CA ASN A 183 2.27 -17.19 -23.73
C ASN A 183 0.74 -17.03 -23.79
N ARG A 184 0.06 -17.09 -22.65
CA ARG A 184 -1.41 -16.99 -22.58
C ARG A 184 -1.87 -15.57 -22.89
N VAL A 185 -1.23 -14.59 -22.29
CA VAL A 185 -1.55 -13.17 -22.50
C VAL A 185 -1.27 -12.76 -23.95
N ARG A 186 -0.14 -13.19 -24.53
CA ARG A 186 0.22 -12.89 -25.92
C ARG A 186 -0.74 -13.53 -26.93
N ALA A 187 -1.21 -14.75 -26.66
CA ALA A 187 -2.18 -15.42 -27.52
C ALA A 187 -3.51 -14.65 -27.62
N GLU A 188 -3.87 -13.89 -26.59
CA GLU A 188 -5.12 -13.12 -26.51
C GLU A 188 -4.86 -11.62 -26.18
N ILE A 189 -3.86 -11.00 -26.82
CA ILE A 189 -3.37 -9.67 -26.42
C ILE A 189 -4.45 -8.57 -26.45
N THR A 190 -5.39 -8.63 -27.40
CA THR A 190 -6.51 -7.68 -27.47
C THR A 190 -7.43 -7.83 -26.27
N ALA A 191 -7.81 -9.07 -25.93
CA ALA A 191 -8.63 -9.32 -24.74
C ALA A 191 -7.89 -9.00 -23.43
N ALA A 192 -6.57 -9.19 -23.38
CA ALA A 192 -5.77 -8.80 -22.24
C ALA A 192 -5.78 -7.28 -22.01
N ARG A 193 -5.73 -6.48 -23.07
CA ARG A 193 -5.89 -5.02 -22.98
C ARG A 193 -7.28 -4.63 -22.52
N GLU A 194 -8.31 -5.23 -23.10
CA GLU A 194 -9.70 -4.98 -22.68
C GLU A 194 -9.93 -5.36 -21.21
N LEU A 195 -9.32 -6.45 -20.74
CA LEU A 195 -9.37 -6.85 -19.33
C LEU A 195 -8.66 -5.83 -18.43
N ALA A 196 -7.50 -5.31 -18.85
CA ALA A 196 -6.78 -4.27 -18.13
C ALA A 196 -7.61 -2.98 -18.01
N ASP A 197 -8.26 -2.57 -19.09
CA ASP A 197 -9.16 -1.41 -19.12
C ASP A 197 -10.41 -1.63 -18.27
N ALA A 198 -11.02 -2.83 -18.33
CA ALA A 198 -12.16 -3.19 -17.49
C ALA A 198 -11.80 -3.20 -15.99
N CYS A 199 -10.56 -3.54 -15.66
CA CYS A 199 -10.02 -3.44 -14.29
C CYS A 199 -9.57 -2.02 -13.93
N ALA A 200 -9.66 -1.05 -14.85
CA ALA A 200 -9.19 0.32 -14.70
C ALA A 200 -7.72 0.43 -14.21
N GLY A 201 -6.88 -0.54 -14.59
CA GLY A 201 -5.49 -0.64 -14.13
C GLY A 201 -5.34 -0.86 -12.62
N VAL A 202 -6.40 -1.29 -11.90
CA VAL A 202 -6.34 -1.55 -10.46
C VAL A 202 -5.75 -2.94 -10.21
N PRO A 203 -4.56 -3.07 -9.58
CA PRO A 203 -3.92 -4.36 -9.29
C PRO A 203 -4.82 -5.37 -8.60
N GLN A 204 -5.61 -4.94 -7.61
CA GLN A 204 -6.54 -5.84 -6.92
C GLN A 204 -7.60 -6.44 -7.84
N ALA A 205 -8.14 -5.64 -8.78
CA ALA A 205 -9.10 -6.12 -9.76
C ALA A 205 -8.45 -7.09 -10.76
N LEU A 206 -7.23 -6.78 -11.22
CA LEU A 206 -6.44 -7.68 -12.08
C LEU A 206 -6.16 -9.02 -11.41
N ARG A 207 -5.88 -9.02 -10.10
CA ARG A 207 -5.70 -10.27 -9.33
C ARG A 207 -6.97 -11.08 -9.25
N ALA A 208 -8.11 -10.44 -8.97
CA ALA A 208 -9.40 -11.13 -8.92
C ALA A 208 -9.74 -11.75 -10.29
N ALA A 209 -9.53 -11.02 -11.38
CA ALA A 209 -9.70 -11.53 -12.74
C ALA A 209 -8.76 -12.71 -13.04
N SER A 210 -7.47 -12.56 -12.72
CA SER A 210 -6.46 -13.60 -12.94
C SER A 210 -6.76 -14.87 -12.12
N ALA A 211 -7.24 -14.73 -10.88
CA ALA A 211 -7.65 -15.86 -10.05
C ALA A 211 -8.77 -16.68 -10.71
N ARG A 212 -9.74 -16.02 -11.36
CA ARG A 212 -10.79 -16.72 -12.13
C ARG A 212 -10.21 -17.49 -13.32
N LEU A 213 -9.28 -16.89 -14.06
CA LEU A 213 -8.62 -17.51 -15.22
C LEU A 213 -7.70 -18.67 -14.84
N LEU A 214 -7.11 -18.63 -13.64
CA LEU A 214 -6.31 -19.73 -13.09
C LEU A 214 -7.17 -20.86 -12.55
N ALA A 215 -8.36 -20.55 -12.02
CA ALA A 215 -9.30 -21.55 -11.52
C ALA A 215 -10.01 -22.36 -12.62
N ASP A 216 -10.23 -21.79 -13.81
CA ASP A 216 -10.71 -22.53 -14.99
C ASP A 216 -9.79 -22.29 -16.21
N PRO A 217 -8.91 -23.26 -16.53
CA PRO A 217 -8.02 -23.17 -17.70
C PRO A 217 -8.74 -23.08 -19.05
N ARG A 218 -10.03 -23.43 -19.14
CA ARG A 218 -10.82 -23.33 -20.38
C ARG A 218 -11.40 -21.94 -20.58
N LEU A 219 -11.45 -21.13 -19.52
CA LEU A 219 -11.93 -19.75 -19.60
C LEU A 219 -10.86 -18.89 -20.31
N SER A 220 -11.19 -18.39 -21.50
CA SER A 220 -10.31 -17.47 -22.22
C SER A 220 -10.35 -16.07 -21.60
N LEU A 221 -9.36 -15.23 -21.92
CA LEU A 221 -9.41 -13.82 -21.50
C LEU A 221 -10.60 -13.13 -22.15
N GLY A 222 -10.88 -13.44 -23.42
CA GLY A 222 -12.04 -12.92 -24.14
C GLY A 222 -13.39 -13.32 -23.55
N ASP A 223 -13.52 -14.53 -23.01
CA ASP A 223 -14.73 -14.95 -22.28
C ASP A 223 -14.95 -14.09 -21.05
N LEU A 224 -13.90 -13.91 -20.23
CA LEU A 224 -14.00 -13.14 -19.00
C LEU A 224 -14.36 -11.67 -19.27
N VAL A 225 -13.77 -11.06 -20.30
CA VAL A 225 -14.09 -9.68 -20.70
C VAL A 225 -15.55 -9.51 -21.10
N ARG A 226 -16.14 -10.51 -21.79
CA ARG A 226 -17.56 -10.47 -22.18
C ARG A 226 -18.53 -10.53 -21.00
N GLU A 227 -18.10 -11.12 -19.88
CA GLU A 227 -18.91 -11.20 -18.66
C GLU A 227 -18.82 -9.92 -17.80
N LEU A 228 -17.77 -9.11 -17.98
CA LEU A 228 -17.59 -7.88 -17.23
C LEU A 228 -18.51 -6.78 -17.76
N PRO A 229 -19.10 -5.96 -16.88
CA PRO A 229 -19.86 -4.79 -17.31
C PRO A 229 -18.94 -3.88 -18.15
N PRO A 230 -19.46 -3.23 -19.21
CA PRO A 230 -18.66 -2.33 -20.03
C PRO A 230 -18.01 -1.26 -19.15
N ALA A 231 -16.70 -1.05 -19.33
CA ALA A 231 -15.98 -0.02 -18.61
C ALA A 231 -16.68 1.34 -18.79
N PRO A 232 -16.71 2.22 -17.78
CA PRO A 232 -17.36 3.54 -17.87
C PRO A 232 -16.80 4.46 -18.99
N GLY A 233 -15.73 4.06 -19.70
CA GLY A 233 -15.23 4.71 -20.91
C GLY A 233 -15.90 4.30 -22.23
N ARG A 234 -16.60 3.15 -22.28
CA ARG A 234 -17.20 2.61 -23.53
C ARG A 234 -18.36 3.45 -24.08
N GLN A 235 -18.93 4.36 -23.27
CA GLN A 235 -20.05 5.22 -23.68
C GLN A 235 -19.61 6.54 -24.36
N ARG A 236 -18.33 6.91 -24.32
CA ARG A 236 -17.87 8.18 -24.91
C ARG A 236 -17.53 8.11 -26.40
N GLU A 237 -17.30 6.92 -26.97
CA GLU A 237 -17.03 6.77 -28.40
C GLU A 237 -18.28 6.58 -29.27
N LEU A 238 -19.44 6.28 -28.67
CA LEU A 238 -20.69 6.12 -29.41
C LEU A 238 -21.55 7.40 -29.50
N HIS A 239 -21.18 8.49 -28.81
CA HIS A 239 -21.88 9.78 -28.92
C HIS A 239 -21.27 10.74 -29.95
N TYR A 240 -20.09 10.44 -30.50
CA TYR A 240 -19.46 11.24 -31.56
C TYR A 240 -19.68 10.69 -32.99
N ALA A 241 -20.33 9.54 -33.14
CA ALA A 241 -20.61 8.92 -34.44
C ALA A 241 -22.04 9.14 -34.97
N VAL A 242 -22.87 9.95 -34.28
CA VAL A 242 -24.25 10.28 -34.72
C VAL A 242 -24.50 11.81 -34.74
N ALA A 243 -23.43 12.60 -34.74
CA ALA A 243 -23.50 14.05 -34.96
C ALA A 243 -22.51 14.47 -36.06
N GLY A 244 -22.59 13.79 -37.21
CA GLY A 244 -22.05 14.22 -38.49
C GLY A 244 -23.19 14.66 -39.39
#